data_AF-A0A6N7JT71-F1
#
_entry.id   AF-A0A6N7JT71-F1
#
_cell.length_a   1.000
_cell.length_b   1.000
_cell.length_c   1.000
_cell.angle_alpha   90.00
_cell.angle_beta   90.00
_cell.angle_gamma   90.00
#
_symmetry.space_group_name_H-M   'P 1'
#
loop_
_entity.id
_entity.type
_entity.pdbx_description
1 polymer ?
#
loop_
_entity_poly.entity_id
_entity_poly.type
_entity_poly.pdbx_seq_one_letter_code
_entity_poly.pdbx_strand_id
1 'polypeptide(L)'
;MTHWLMRAYPFDPALGTTRTVYASLRGWVSEPDETAAAPNTYWDRRIDVPMSTHASLWSGDAIGGRSSASYGAVQVANQDGGLDHWLDWAWDGRRIELWRSDAARPRHLSDFTLMTRRTVEEIVPGDMIELVLTDLQARFTAPARRGTFAGTGGAEGGDSLKGRAKPFLLGRARRFEPLLIDAEFNIYMIDPAGFHALLAADDGGAPFTIGPDVADYAALKALSMASLDLATAKGAGLLRLSEKPRFRLRVEAEGVAPDGSWIYSAAQLARHAAMAFAGLGGGDIDQTSINALHALQPAVLGHWSDGGGELGTDALIDRIMESIGGHWGISAEGLFQVGRYDLPAANPVARFTRRDMLNIVPQQAARRIKSVRLSYRPGLALSEQEIAQSIPAAVRELATQDREWTATASSLAVTGESLLAEALEKETGFDAPADALAERDRLLALLGARRQPFDITLPLNPGTEPVRIGDTIDIQHPRYGLATGRRVVVLRRDADTAPAIPTLTLTVL
;
A
#
# COMPACT_ATOMS: atom_id res chain seq x y z
N MET A 1 12.28 -20.18 29.17
CA MET A 1 13.15 -18.98 29.26
C MET A 1 13.23 -18.44 27.85
N THR A 2 13.08 -17.12 27.67
CA THR A 2 13.06 -16.53 26.33
C THR A 2 14.47 -16.33 25.79
N HIS A 3 14.68 -16.78 24.57
CA HIS A 3 15.91 -16.63 23.79
C HIS A 3 15.62 -15.72 22.60
N TRP A 4 16.54 -14.81 22.33
CA TRP A 4 16.52 -13.96 21.14
C TRP A 4 17.84 -14.09 20.41
N LEU A 5 17.76 -14.12 19.08
CA LEU A 5 18.89 -14.15 18.17
C LEU A 5 18.74 -13.05 17.12
N MET A 6 19.85 -12.41 16.79
CA MET A 6 19.97 -11.40 15.75
C MET A 6 20.99 -11.85 14.72
N ARG A 7 20.58 -11.86 13.46
CA ARG A 7 21.46 -12.09 12.31
C ARG A 7 21.41 -10.89 11.38
N ALA A 8 22.55 -10.27 11.12
CA ALA A 8 22.64 -9.10 10.25
C ALA A 8 23.73 -9.26 9.19
N TYR A 9 23.61 -8.48 8.11
CA TYR A 9 24.45 -8.61 6.92
C TYR A 9 25.12 -7.29 6.50
N PRO A 10 25.97 -6.69 7.36
CA PRO A 10 26.68 -5.46 7.01
C PRO A 10 27.68 -5.70 5.88
N PHE A 11 27.97 -4.65 5.10
CA PHE A 11 29.02 -4.71 4.09
C PHE A 11 30.35 -4.25 4.67
N ASP A 12 31.38 -5.07 4.49
CA ASP A 12 32.74 -4.74 4.89
C ASP A 12 33.49 -4.15 3.68
N PRO A 13 33.78 -2.85 3.66
CA PRO A 13 34.50 -2.21 2.57
C PRO A 13 35.91 -2.77 2.37
N ALA A 14 36.55 -3.27 3.43
CA ALA A 14 37.90 -3.83 3.34
C ALA A 14 37.92 -5.19 2.63
N LEU A 15 36.84 -5.96 2.74
CA LEU A 15 36.69 -7.26 2.05
C LEU A 15 35.91 -7.16 0.73
N GLY A 16 35.25 -6.04 0.45
CA GLY A 16 34.41 -5.85 -0.73
C GLY A 16 33.18 -6.78 -0.76
N THR A 17 32.73 -7.30 0.38
CA THR A 17 31.60 -8.25 0.47
C THR A 17 30.83 -8.09 1.78
N THR A 18 29.65 -8.70 1.87
CA THR A 18 28.86 -8.70 3.11
C THR A 18 29.40 -9.72 4.11
N ARG A 19 29.51 -9.30 5.37
CA ARG A 19 29.73 -10.19 6.51
C ARG A 19 28.40 -10.63 7.10
N THR A 20 28.42 -11.73 7.85
CA THR A 20 27.29 -12.11 8.69
C THR A 20 27.66 -11.87 10.15
N VAL A 21 26.81 -11.15 10.86
CA VAL A 21 26.96 -10.83 12.28
C VAL A 21 25.91 -11.58 13.07
N TYR A 22 26.32 -12.14 14.21
CA TYR A 22 25.48 -12.94 15.09
C TYR A 22 25.50 -12.38 16.51
N ALA A 23 24.34 -12.00 17.03
CA ALA A 23 24.17 -11.62 18.42
C ALA A 23 22.98 -12.36 19.04
N SER A 24 22.97 -12.49 20.36
CA SER A 24 21.96 -13.18 21.13
C SER A 24 21.74 -12.53 22.49
N LEU A 25 20.58 -12.80 23.10
CA LEU A 25 20.28 -12.33 24.46
C LEU A 25 20.97 -13.18 25.54
N ARG A 26 21.23 -14.46 25.27
CA ARG A 26 21.69 -15.44 26.28
C ARG A 26 22.91 -16.27 25.91
N GLY A 27 23.52 -16.02 24.75
CA GLY A 27 24.53 -16.91 24.16
C GLY A 27 23.83 -18.10 23.51
N TRP A 28 24.21 -18.44 22.28
CA TRP A 28 23.70 -19.63 21.60
C TRP A 28 24.76 -20.14 20.62
N VAL A 29 24.86 -21.46 20.45
CA VAL A 29 25.75 -22.08 19.47
C VAL A 29 24.88 -22.97 18.60
N SER A 30 24.97 -22.83 17.29
CA SER A 30 24.32 -23.75 16.36
C SER A 30 24.97 -25.13 16.39
N GLU A 31 24.16 -26.18 16.31
CA GLU A 31 24.65 -27.56 16.30
C GLU A 31 25.46 -27.88 15.01
N PRO A 32 26.31 -28.92 15.02
CA PRO A 32 27.10 -29.31 13.86
C PRO A 32 26.29 -29.69 12.62
N ASP A 33 25.05 -30.15 12.81
CA ASP A 33 24.08 -30.54 11.78
C ASP A 33 23.09 -29.43 11.42
N GLU A 34 23.34 -28.19 11.85
CA GLU A 34 22.53 -27.02 11.48
C GLU A 34 22.52 -26.79 9.95
N THR A 35 21.32 -26.60 9.40
CA THR A 35 21.10 -26.37 7.96
C THR A 35 20.52 -24.99 7.64
N ALA A 36 19.93 -24.29 8.60
CA ALA A 36 19.27 -22.98 8.42
C ALA A 36 20.17 -21.79 8.82
N ALA A 37 21.34 -22.06 9.40
CA ALA A 37 22.42 -21.12 9.66
C ALA A 37 23.79 -21.77 9.40
N ALA A 38 24.87 -21.04 9.65
CA ALA A 38 26.20 -21.62 9.69
C ALA A 38 26.30 -22.61 10.88
N PRO A 39 26.78 -23.85 10.67
CA PRO A 39 26.95 -24.82 11.76
C PRO A 39 28.10 -24.43 12.69
N ASN A 40 28.08 -24.91 13.93
CA ASN A 40 29.10 -24.65 14.96
C ASN A 40 29.42 -23.16 15.19
N THR A 41 28.44 -22.30 14.99
CA THR A 41 28.62 -20.84 15.03
C THR A 41 28.08 -20.30 16.35
N TYR A 42 28.92 -19.57 17.08
CA TYR A 42 28.52 -18.89 18.31
C TYR A 42 27.85 -17.55 18.02
N TRP A 43 26.73 -17.30 18.68
CA TRP A 43 25.96 -16.07 18.64
C TRP A 43 26.18 -15.32 19.93
N ASP A 44 26.84 -14.18 19.85
CA ASP A 44 27.42 -13.53 21.02
C ASP A 44 26.36 -12.96 21.96
N ARG A 45 26.55 -13.10 23.28
CA ARG A 45 25.58 -12.67 24.29
C ARG A 45 25.65 -11.15 24.50
N ARG A 46 25.10 -10.40 23.54
CA ARG A 46 25.17 -8.93 23.53
C ARG A 46 23.84 -8.22 23.31
N ILE A 47 22.75 -8.91 22.96
CA ILE A 47 21.45 -8.24 22.84
C ILE A 47 20.96 -7.85 24.24
N ASP A 48 20.60 -6.59 24.44
CA ASP A 48 19.98 -6.10 25.69
C ASP A 48 18.49 -5.84 25.47
N VAL A 49 18.15 -5.03 24.45
CA VAL A 49 16.77 -4.83 23.99
C VAL A 49 16.62 -5.47 22.61
N PRO A 50 15.95 -6.64 22.51
CA PRO A 50 15.82 -7.36 21.25
C PRO A 50 15.03 -6.60 20.19
N MET A 51 13.93 -5.95 20.59
CA MET A 51 12.98 -5.36 19.64
C MET A 51 11.98 -4.42 20.33
N SER A 52 11.80 -3.21 19.78
CA SER A 52 10.58 -2.41 19.98
C SER A 52 9.90 -2.20 18.63
N THR A 53 8.61 -2.49 18.52
CA THR A 53 7.85 -2.29 17.28
C THR A 53 6.50 -1.66 17.55
N HIS A 54 6.09 -0.82 16.62
CA HIS A 54 4.80 -0.17 16.55
C HIS A 54 4.25 -0.36 15.13
N ALA A 55 3.07 -0.95 15.01
CA ALA A 55 2.42 -1.09 13.71
C ALA A 55 0.94 -0.79 13.85
N SER A 56 0.45 0.10 13.00
CA SER A 56 -0.86 0.72 13.10
C SER A 56 -1.51 0.81 11.72
N LEU A 57 -2.81 0.52 11.63
CA LEU A 57 -3.56 0.65 10.39
C LEU A 57 -3.96 2.10 10.05
N TRP A 58 -3.83 3.03 10.99
CA TRP A 58 -4.20 4.44 10.83
C TRP A 58 -3.10 5.39 11.31
N SER A 59 -3.17 6.64 10.86
CA SER A 59 -2.43 7.78 11.44
C SER A 59 -3.44 8.82 11.95
N GLY A 60 -3.79 8.78 13.24
CA GLY A 60 -4.73 9.73 13.89
C GLY A 60 -6.01 9.08 14.42
N ASP A 61 -7.09 9.87 14.51
CA ASP A 61 -8.35 9.50 15.19
C ASP A 61 -9.40 8.83 14.27
N ALA A 62 -9.13 8.66 12.97
CA ALA A 62 -10.08 8.15 11.98
C ALA A 62 -9.64 6.82 11.35
N ILE A 63 -10.59 5.87 11.21
CA ILE A 63 -10.36 4.56 10.55
C ILE A 63 -10.26 4.77 9.04
N GLY A 64 -9.07 4.50 8.49
CA GLY A 64 -8.76 4.66 7.07
C GLY A 64 -7.47 5.45 6.87
N GLY A 65 -6.79 5.21 5.74
CA GLY A 65 -5.52 5.85 5.40
C GLY A 65 -4.28 5.02 5.78
N ARG A 66 -3.12 5.65 5.62
CA ARG A 66 -1.77 5.09 5.76
C ARG A 66 -1.64 4.19 6.99
N SER A 67 -1.27 2.93 6.78
CA SER A 67 -0.76 2.12 7.88
C SER A 67 0.64 2.59 8.20
N SER A 68 0.86 3.14 9.39
CA SER A 68 2.20 3.48 9.87
C SER A 68 2.77 2.25 10.59
N ALA A 69 3.95 1.80 10.14
CA ALA A 69 4.69 0.76 10.85
C ALA A 69 6.05 1.32 11.23
N SER A 70 6.19 1.77 12.48
CA SER A 70 7.48 2.18 13.03
C SER A 70 8.13 0.98 13.68
N TYR A 71 9.24 0.54 13.12
CA TYR A 71 10.12 -0.42 13.78
C TYR A 71 11.15 0.41 14.54
N GLY A 72 11.31 0.11 15.83
CA GLY A 72 12.28 0.80 16.68
C GLY A 72 13.68 0.31 16.38
N ALA A 73 14.47 0.10 17.43
CA ALA A 73 15.86 -0.31 17.27
C ALA A 73 16.16 -1.63 18.00
N VAL A 74 17.27 -2.24 17.60
CA VAL A 74 17.89 -3.34 18.34
C VAL A 74 19.06 -2.76 19.11
N GLN A 75 19.11 -2.97 20.42
CA GLN A 75 20.19 -2.48 21.26
C GLN A 75 21.14 -3.61 21.64
N VAL A 76 22.42 -3.40 21.34
CA VAL A 76 23.50 -4.36 21.51
C VAL A 76 24.55 -3.77 22.45
N ALA A 77 24.91 -4.50 23.50
CA ALA A 77 25.88 -4.10 24.49
C ALA A 77 27.31 -4.06 23.93
N ASN A 78 27.94 -2.90 24.10
CA ASN A 78 29.31 -2.60 23.70
C ASN A 78 30.11 -1.89 24.81
N GLN A 79 29.76 -2.11 26.08
CA GLN A 79 30.45 -1.50 27.23
C GLN A 79 31.94 -1.87 27.31
N ASP A 80 32.35 -2.96 26.66
CA ASP A 80 33.72 -3.44 26.58
C ASP A 80 34.48 -2.94 25.34
N GLY A 81 33.82 -2.18 24.45
CA GLY A 81 34.38 -1.72 23.17
C GLY A 81 34.61 -2.84 22.14
N GLY A 82 34.16 -4.07 22.41
CA GLY A 82 34.43 -5.22 21.55
C GLY A 82 33.80 -5.13 20.16
N LEU A 83 32.78 -4.28 19.99
CA LEU A 83 32.04 -4.06 18.76
C LEU A 83 32.37 -2.73 18.06
N ASP A 84 33.38 -1.98 18.51
CA ASP A 84 33.75 -0.69 17.90
C ASP A 84 34.01 -0.81 16.39
N HIS A 85 34.57 -1.96 15.97
CA HIS A 85 34.82 -2.29 14.57
C HIS A 85 33.55 -2.40 13.71
N TRP A 86 32.34 -2.48 14.29
CA TRP A 86 31.09 -2.44 13.52
C TRP A 86 30.89 -1.10 12.81
N LEU A 87 31.48 -0.02 13.34
CA LEU A 87 31.42 1.31 12.75
C LEU A 87 32.26 1.43 11.46
N ASP A 88 33.19 0.49 11.24
CA ASP A 88 33.97 0.40 10.00
C ASP A 88 33.18 -0.25 8.86
N TRP A 89 32.00 -0.83 9.15
CA TRP A 89 31.15 -1.49 8.17
C TRP A 89 29.97 -0.62 7.75
N ALA A 90 29.49 -0.82 6.52
CA ALA A 90 28.32 -0.15 6.00
C ALA A 90 27.04 -0.93 6.36
N TRP A 91 26.20 -0.32 7.19
CA TRP A 91 24.92 -0.87 7.66
C TRP A 91 23.70 -0.32 6.94
N ASP A 92 23.80 0.88 6.36
CA ASP A 92 22.72 1.51 5.60
C ASP A 92 22.20 0.58 4.49
N GLY A 93 20.89 0.37 4.48
CA GLY A 93 20.22 -0.48 3.50
C GLY A 93 20.46 -1.98 3.70
N ARG A 94 21.10 -2.40 4.81
CA ARG A 94 21.45 -3.82 5.05
C ARG A 94 20.42 -4.56 5.85
N ARG A 95 20.29 -5.85 5.54
CA ARG A 95 19.29 -6.73 6.14
C ARG A 95 19.68 -7.14 7.57
N ILE A 96 18.67 -7.18 8.43
CA ILE A 96 18.71 -7.76 9.78
C ILE A 96 17.50 -8.69 9.98
N GLU A 97 17.70 -9.75 10.74
CA GLU A 97 16.70 -10.76 11.09
C GLU A 97 16.72 -10.99 12.59
N LEU A 98 15.56 -10.94 13.23
CA LEU A 98 15.40 -11.23 14.64
C LEU A 98 14.57 -12.50 14.82
N TRP A 99 15.06 -13.41 15.65
CA TRP A 99 14.46 -14.70 15.92
C TRP A 99 14.23 -14.87 17.40
N ARG A 100 13.15 -15.56 17.78
CA ARG A 100 12.81 -15.84 19.17
C ARG A 100 12.45 -17.30 19.40
N SER A 101 12.85 -17.84 20.54
CA SER A 101 12.38 -19.13 21.04
C SER A 101 12.11 -19.10 22.54
N ASP A 102 11.02 -19.73 22.97
CA ASP A 102 10.74 -19.98 24.39
C ASP A 102 11.11 -21.42 24.81
N ALA A 103 11.65 -22.22 23.88
CA ALA A 103 12.14 -23.56 24.18
C ALA A 103 13.17 -23.51 25.31
N ALA A 104 13.14 -24.51 26.21
CA ALA A 104 14.09 -24.55 27.32
C ALA A 104 15.54 -24.69 26.84
N ARG A 105 15.74 -25.37 25.71
CA ARG A 105 17.04 -25.61 25.06
C ARG A 105 16.85 -25.69 23.53
N PRO A 106 16.73 -24.55 22.83
CA PRO A 106 16.68 -24.56 21.37
C PRO A 106 18.04 -25.00 20.81
N ARG A 107 18.04 -25.97 19.90
CA ARG A 107 19.25 -26.58 19.33
C ARG A 107 19.51 -26.13 17.90
N HIS A 108 18.46 -25.92 17.14
CA HIS A 108 18.54 -25.47 15.75
C HIS A 108 17.88 -24.12 15.57
N LEU A 109 18.25 -23.37 14.53
CA LEU A 109 17.57 -22.12 14.19
C LEU A 109 16.07 -22.37 13.88
N SER A 110 15.71 -23.56 13.39
CA SER A 110 14.31 -23.96 13.18
C SER A 110 13.49 -24.06 14.47
N ASP A 111 14.14 -24.12 15.64
CA ASP A 111 13.46 -24.06 16.95
C ASP A 111 13.12 -22.61 17.35
N PHE A 112 13.51 -21.64 16.52
CA PHE A 112 13.17 -20.23 16.66
C PHE A 112 12.16 -19.79 15.60
N THR A 113 11.27 -18.90 16.00
CA THR A 113 10.35 -18.21 15.11
C THR A 113 11.01 -16.93 14.61
N LEU A 114 10.96 -16.67 13.30
CA LEU A 114 11.35 -15.37 12.74
C LEU A 114 10.33 -14.32 13.21
N MET A 115 10.80 -13.36 14.00
CA MET A 115 9.98 -12.30 14.55
C MET A 115 9.88 -11.12 13.60
N THR A 116 10.98 -10.75 12.97
CA THR A 116 11.00 -9.70 11.96
C THR A 116 12.22 -9.81 11.05
N ARG A 117 12.05 -9.38 9.80
CA ARG A 117 13.13 -9.13 8.84
C ARG A 117 13.02 -7.67 8.38
N ARG A 118 14.09 -6.90 8.57
CA ARG A 118 14.12 -5.46 8.31
C ARG A 118 15.44 -5.01 7.70
N THR A 119 15.50 -3.72 7.43
CA THR A 119 16.68 -3.02 6.94
C THR A 119 17.19 -2.09 8.04
N VAL A 120 18.51 -1.99 8.19
CA VAL A 120 19.12 -1.02 9.11
C VAL A 120 19.19 0.34 8.40
N GLU A 121 18.67 1.38 9.05
CA GLU A 121 18.78 2.77 8.61
C GLU A 121 20.16 3.31 8.96
N GLU A 122 20.48 3.22 10.23
CA GLU A 122 21.64 3.81 10.84
C GLU A 122 22.09 2.96 12.02
N ILE A 123 23.39 3.01 12.29
CA ILE A 123 24.00 2.49 13.50
C ILE A 123 24.39 3.68 14.38
N VAL A 124 23.80 3.77 15.57
CA VAL A 124 24.13 4.81 16.55
C VAL A 124 25.20 4.26 17.51
N PRO A 125 26.39 4.88 17.59
CA PRO A 125 27.46 4.42 18.45
C PRO A 125 27.22 4.78 19.92
N GLY A 126 27.77 3.96 20.82
CA GLY A 126 27.76 4.19 22.27
C GLY A 126 28.15 2.93 23.05
N ASP A 127 28.08 3.01 24.39
CA ASP A 127 28.20 1.84 25.28
C ASP A 127 27.12 0.79 24.98
N MET A 128 26.00 1.25 24.41
CA MET A 128 25.01 0.47 23.71
C MET A 128 25.01 0.91 22.24
N ILE A 129 25.34 0.00 21.34
CA ILE A 129 25.16 0.22 19.91
C ILE A 129 23.69 0.02 19.59
N GLU A 130 23.09 1.00 18.94
CA GLU A 130 21.69 0.95 18.53
C GLU A 130 21.61 0.82 17.01
N LEU A 131 21.03 -0.30 16.54
CA LEU A 131 20.73 -0.52 15.14
C LEU A 131 19.30 -0.03 14.89
N VAL A 132 19.17 1.18 14.35
CA VAL A 132 17.87 1.78 14.01
C VAL A 132 17.31 1.05 12.81
N LEU A 133 16.11 0.49 12.94
CA LEU A 133 15.48 -0.28 11.88
C LEU A 133 14.59 0.64 11.06
N THR A 134 14.85 0.70 9.76
CA THR A 134 13.91 1.29 8.82
C THR A 134 13.04 0.22 8.18
N ASP A 135 11.89 0.64 7.67
CA ASP A 135 11.02 -0.21 6.90
C ASP A 135 11.15 0.06 5.39
N LEU A 136 10.53 -0.78 4.59
CA LEU A 136 10.42 -0.52 3.15
C LEU A 136 9.55 0.72 2.86
N GLN A 137 8.82 1.28 3.85
CA GLN A 137 7.92 2.42 3.67
C GLN A 137 8.67 3.69 3.27
N ALA A 138 9.93 3.85 3.68
CA ALA A 138 10.79 4.92 3.17
C ALA A 138 10.86 4.95 1.64
N ARG A 139 10.87 3.79 0.97
CA ARG A 139 10.86 3.71 -0.51
C ARG A 139 9.57 4.20 -1.13
N PHE A 140 8.45 4.13 -0.40
CA PHE A 140 7.15 4.59 -0.89
C PHE A 140 7.03 6.12 -0.85
N THR A 141 7.91 6.83 -0.14
CA THR A 141 7.99 8.30 -0.23
C THR A 141 8.54 8.78 -1.57
N ALA A 142 9.15 7.88 -2.36
CA ALA A 142 9.64 8.21 -3.70
C ALA A 142 8.47 8.64 -4.61
N PRO A 143 8.68 9.65 -5.48
CA PRO A 143 7.64 10.09 -6.41
C PRO A 143 7.18 8.95 -7.34
N ALA A 144 5.87 8.77 -7.46
CA ALA A 144 5.27 7.88 -8.44
C ALA A 144 5.41 8.47 -9.85
N ARG A 145 6.52 8.15 -10.55
CA ARG A 145 6.81 8.67 -11.90
C ARG A 145 7.52 7.64 -12.76
N ARG A 146 7.34 7.75 -14.09
CA ARG A 146 8.01 6.90 -15.10
C ARG A 146 9.22 7.58 -15.76
N GLY A 147 9.91 8.44 -15.01
CA GLY A 147 11.01 9.28 -15.51
C GLY A 147 10.53 10.62 -16.07
N THR A 148 11.44 11.32 -16.75
CA THR A 148 11.21 12.66 -17.32
C THR A 148 11.48 12.67 -18.82
N PHE A 149 10.88 13.62 -19.53
CA PHE A 149 11.14 13.84 -20.95
C PHE A 149 12.54 14.40 -21.19
N ALA A 150 13.25 13.86 -22.18
CA ALA A 150 14.57 14.39 -22.57
C ALA A 150 14.47 15.70 -23.38
N GLY A 151 13.33 15.97 -24.02
CA GLY A 151 13.09 17.17 -24.84
C GLY A 151 13.73 17.12 -26.23
N THR A 152 14.13 15.94 -26.71
CA THR A 152 14.87 15.76 -27.97
C THR A 152 13.99 15.63 -29.21
N GLY A 153 12.68 15.80 -29.08
CA GLY A 153 11.67 15.56 -30.10
C GLY A 153 11.16 14.12 -30.13
N GLY A 154 10.15 13.88 -30.96
CA GLY A 154 9.53 12.57 -31.12
C GLY A 154 8.85 12.05 -29.86
N ALA A 155 9.07 10.78 -29.52
CA ALA A 155 8.54 10.16 -28.31
C ALA A 155 9.06 10.81 -27.00
N GLU A 156 10.18 11.53 -27.06
CA GLU A 156 10.76 12.24 -25.92
C GLU A 156 10.28 13.69 -25.77
N GLY A 157 9.31 14.12 -26.59
CA GLY A 157 8.72 15.46 -26.54
C GLY A 157 9.68 16.55 -27.01
N GLY A 158 9.14 17.72 -27.38
CA GLY A 158 9.97 18.87 -27.74
C GLY A 158 10.66 19.53 -26.55
N ASP A 159 11.49 20.55 -26.81
CA ASP A 159 12.26 21.27 -25.78
C ASP A 159 11.40 21.80 -24.61
N SER A 160 10.14 22.16 -24.87
CA SER A 160 9.20 22.65 -23.85
C SER A 160 8.83 21.60 -22.79
N LEU A 161 9.01 20.31 -23.09
CA LEU A 161 8.73 19.22 -22.16
C LEU A 161 9.97 18.75 -21.41
N LYS A 162 11.18 19.24 -21.74
CA LYS A 162 12.43 18.81 -21.14
C LYS A 162 12.37 18.89 -19.61
N GLY A 163 12.62 17.76 -18.94
CA GLY A 163 12.60 17.64 -17.48
C GLY A 163 11.22 17.48 -16.84
N ARG A 164 10.11 17.67 -17.59
CA ARG A 164 8.76 17.35 -17.11
C ARG A 164 8.63 15.84 -16.90
N ALA A 165 7.95 15.41 -15.85
CA ALA A 165 7.70 13.98 -15.64
C ALA A 165 6.72 13.43 -16.69
N LYS A 166 6.93 12.18 -17.08
CA LYS A 166 6.07 11.48 -18.03
C LYS A 166 4.74 11.10 -17.36
N PRO A 167 3.60 11.17 -18.09
CA PRO A 167 2.32 10.76 -17.57
C PRO A 167 2.26 9.24 -17.36
N PHE A 168 1.27 8.76 -16.61
CA PHE A 168 1.00 7.33 -16.47
C PHE A 168 -0.47 7.03 -16.17
N LEU A 169 -0.90 5.83 -16.56
CA LEU A 169 -2.25 5.33 -16.37
C LEU A 169 -2.25 3.98 -15.66
N LEU A 170 -2.92 3.93 -14.51
CA LEU A 170 -3.20 2.69 -13.78
C LEU A 170 -4.69 2.36 -13.85
N GLY A 171 -5.04 1.10 -14.11
CA GLY A 171 -6.43 0.67 -14.12
C GLY A 171 -7.22 1.30 -15.27
N ARG A 172 -8.45 1.77 -14.99
CA ARG A 172 -9.27 2.51 -15.97
C ARG A 172 -9.46 3.95 -15.54
N ALA A 173 -9.16 4.89 -16.44
CA ALA A 173 -9.49 6.29 -16.24
C ALA A 173 -10.47 6.77 -17.31
N ARG A 174 -11.41 7.61 -16.89
CA ARG A 174 -12.43 8.22 -17.75
C ARG A 174 -12.13 9.69 -17.93
N ARG A 175 -12.50 10.21 -19.09
CA ARG A 175 -12.52 11.64 -19.41
C ARG A 175 -11.25 12.36 -18.97
N PHE A 176 -10.07 11.83 -19.24
CA PHE A 176 -8.81 12.51 -18.91
C PHE A 176 -8.16 13.11 -20.17
N GLU A 177 -7.30 14.10 -19.99
CA GLU A 177 -6.60 14.74 -21.10
C GLU A 177 -5.19 14.14 -21.23
N PRO A 178 -4.84 13.50 -22.37
CA PRO A 178 -3.51 12.95 -22.59
C PRO A 178 -2.50 14.08 -22.89
N LEU A 179 -1.22 13.83 -22.65
CA LEU A 179 -0.20 14.88 -22.79
C LEU A 179 0.23 15.04 -24.25
N LEU A 180 0.09 16.23 -24.84
CA LEU A 180 0.61 16.51 -26.18
C LEU A 180 2.15 16.48 -26.19
N ILE A 181 2.75 15.59 -26.98
CA ILE A 181 4.22 15.46 -27.09
C ILE A 181 4.76 15.98 -28.43
N ASP A 182 3.94 15.94 -29.48
CA ASP A 182 4.30 16.37 -30.82
C ASP A 182 3.14 17.16 -31.46
N ALA A 183 3.31 18.49 -31.50
CA ALA A 183 2.32 19.41 -32.03
C ALA A 183 2.27 19.44 -33.57
N GLU A 184 3.31 18.96 -34.26
CA GLU A 184 3.33 18.90 -35.73
C GLU A 184 2.41 17.78 -36.24
N PHE A 185 2.41 16.65 -35.53
CA PHE A 185 1.64 15.46 -35.92
C PHE A 185 0.39 15.21 -35.06
N ASN A 186 0.09 16.07 -34.07
CA ASN A 186 -0.96 15.90 -33.07
C ASN A 186 -0.86 14.55 -32.33
N ILE A 187 0.34 14.21 -31.86
CA ILE A 187 0.60 12.97 -31.11
C ILE A 187 0.61 13.27 -29.62
N TYR A 188 -0.18 12.49 -28.89
CA TYR A 188 -0.36 12.59 -27.45
C TYR A 188 0.12 11.31 -26.77
N MET A 189 0.61 11.43 -25.55
CA MET A 189 1.06 10.34 -24.70
C MET A 189 0.08 10.10 -23.56
N ILE A 190 -0.30 8.82 -23.40
CA ILE A 190 -1.03 8.32 -22.25
C ILE A 190 -0.02 7.79 -21.22
N ASP A 191 0.73 6.74 -21.55
CA ASP A 191 1.70 6.15 -20.62
C ASP A 191 2.90 5.62 -21.42
N PRO A 192 4.15 6.03 -21.14
CA PRO A 192 5.31 5.53 -21.89
C PRO A 192 5.53 4.02 -21.76
N ALA A 193 4.92 3.35 -20.78
CA ALA A 193 4.91 1.89 -20.64
C ALA A 193 3.79 1.21 -21.44
N GLY A 194 3.02 1.97 -22.23
CA GLY A 194 1.89 1.48 -23.01
C GLY A 194 0.57 1.46 -22.24
N PHE A 195 -0.52 1.17 -22.95
CA PHE A 195 -1.86 1.01 -22.39
C PHE A 195 -2.59 -0.15 -23.07
N HIS A 196 -3.53 -0.78 -22.39
CA HIS A 196 -4.20 -1.99 -22.86
C HIS A 196 -5.23 -1.70 -23.97
N ALA A 197 -6.09 -0.69 -23.75
CA ALA A 197 -7.13 -0.31 -24.70
C ALA A 197 -7.49 1.17 -24.58
N LEU A 198 -7.82 1.78 -25.73
CA LEU A 198 -8.52 3.07 -25.79
C LEU A 198 -10.01 2.76 -25.92
N LEU A 199 -10.82 3.23 -24.98
CA LEU A 199 -12.25 2.94 -24.91
C LEU A 199 -13.07 4.01 -25.65
N ALA A 200 -12.68 5.27 -25.49
CA ALA A 200 -13.33 6.40 -26.14
C ALA A 200 -12.36 7.59 -26.22
N ALA A 201 -12.60 8.48 -27.17
CA ALA A 201 -11.97 9.79 -27.24
C ALA A 201 -13.00 10.79 -27.77
N ASP A 202 -12.98 12.01 -27.26
CA ASP A 202 -13.86 13.08 -27.69
C ASP A 202 -13.18 14.45 -27.62
N ASP A 203 -13.65 15.38 -28.46
CA ASP A 203 -13.29 16.79 -28.41
C ASP A 203 -14.52 17.61 -27.97
N GLY A 204 -14.53 18.07 -26.72
CA GLY A 204 -15.67 18.79 -26.15
C GLY A 204 -16.98 18.00 -26.15
N GLY A 205 -16.92 16.66 -26.10
CA GLY A 205 -18.07 15.76 -26.17
C GLY A 205 -18.41 15.24 -27.57
N ALA A 206 -17.74 15.71 -28.63
CA ALA A 206 -17.88 15.15 -29.97
C ALA A 206 -16.96 13.92 -30.12
N PRO A 207 -17.50 12.70 -30.30
CA PRO A 207 -16.70 11.48 -30.26
C PRO A 207 -15.85 11.31 -31.53
N PHE A 208 -14.64 10.80 -31.35
CA PHE A 208 -13.76 10.36 -32.44
C PHE A 208 -13.98 8.88 -32.76
N THR A 209 -13.83 8.52 -34.04
CA THR A 209 -13.77 7.12 -34.46
C THR A 209 -12.37 6.55 -34.21
N ILE A 210 -12.26 5.53 -33.36
CA ILE A 210 -10.98 4.87 -33.07
C ILE A 210 -10.55 4.05 -34.29
N GLY A 211 -9.42 4.44 -34.88
CA GLY A 211 -8.80 3.77 -36.02
C GLY A 211 -7.80 2.68 -35.62
N PRO A 212 -6.83 2.36 -36.50
CA PRO A 212 -5.90 1.26 -36.30
C PRO A 212 -4.92 1.49 -35.15
N ASP A 213 -4.37 0.38 -34.66
CA ASP A 213 -3.21 0.34 -33.76
C ASP A 213 -1.95 0.00 -34.55
N VAL A 214 -0.88 0.75 -34.35
CA VAL A 214 0.43 0.56 -34.98
C VAL A 214 1.52 0.34 -33.92
N ALA A 215 2.70 -0.13 -34.34
CA ALA A 215 3.69 -0.62 -33.40
C ALA A 215 4.33 0.47 -32.51
N ASP A 216 4.67 1.62 -33.08
CA ASP A 216 5.51 2.62 -32.43
C ASP A 216 5.25 4.05 -32.92
N TYR A 217 6.00 5.01 -32.36
CA TYR A 217 5.94 6.42 -32.73
C TYR A 217 6.23 6.66 -34.23
N ALA A 218 7.21 5.96 -34.82
CA ALA A 218 7.60 6.19 -36.22
C ALA A 218 6.50 5.73 -37.18
N ALA A 219 5.92 4.57 -36.93
CA ALA A 219 4.76 4.05 -37.66
C ALA A 219 3.55 4.97 -37.49
N LEU A 220 3.29 5.46 -36.27
CA LEU A 220 2.17 6.36 -35.98
C LEU A 220 2.33 7.71 -36.68
N LYS A 221 3.57 8.24 -36.73
CA LYS A 221 3.92 9.47 -37.45
C LYS A 221 3.79 9.33 -38.97
N ALA A 222 4.17 8.17 -39.52
CA ALA A 222 4.10 7.91 -40.96
C ALA A 222 2.68 7.57 -41.46
N LEU A 223 1.76 7.21 -40.56
CA LEU A 223 0.40 6.83 -40.91
C LEU A 223 -0.36 7.97 -41.60
N SER A 224 -1.05 7.65 -42.70
CA SER A 224 -1.94 8.58 -43.38
C SER A 224 -3.25 8.75 -42.60
N MET A 225 -3.55 9.97 -42.18
CA MET A 225 -4.74 10.31 -41.39
C MET A 225 -5.93 10.80 -42.23
N ALA A 226 -5.85 10.76 -43.57
CA ALA A 226 -6.83 11.39 -44.45
C ALA A 226 -8.27 10.82 -44.34
N SER A 227 -8.43 9.62 -43.76
CA SER A 227 -9.73 8.95 -43.57
C SER A 227 -9.92 8.43 -42.14
N LEU A 228 -9.07 8.88 -41.20
CA LEU A 228 -9.07 8.45 -39.82
C LEU A 228 -9.25 9.67 -38.93
N ASP A 229 -10.07 9.55 -37.89
CA ASP A 229 -10.15 10.58 -36.85
C ASP A 229 -8.96 10.44 -35.88
N LEU A 230 -8.69 9.20 -35.48
CA LEU A 230 -7.72 8.84 -34.46
C LEU A 230 -7.02 7.52 -34.82
N ALA A 231 -5.73 7.42 -34.52
CA ALA A 231 -4.98 6.15 -34.52
C ALA A 231 -4.20 5.99 -33.22
N THR A 232 -3.81 4.76 -32.89
CA THR A 232 -3.08 4.46 -31.65
C THR A 232 -1.76 3.76 -31.93
N ALA A 233 -0.81 3.90 -31.01
CA ALA A 233 0.31 2.98 -30.86
C ALA A 233 0.35 2.54 -29.40
N LYS A 234 -0.49 1.57 -29.06
CA LYS A 234 -0.79 1.16 -27.68
C LYS A 234 0.44 0.68 -26.91
N GLY A 235 1.34 -0.04 -27.58
CA GLY A 235 2.60 -0.52 -27.00
C GLY A 235 3.59 0.61 -26.64
N ALA A 236 3.55 1.73 -27.37
CA ALA A 236 4.30 2.94 -27.05
C ALA A 236 3.50 3.95 -26.19
N GLY A 237 2.23 3.63 -25.93
CA GLY A 237 1.27 4.42 -25.19
C GLY A 237 0.93 5.77 -25.79
N LEU A 238 0.82 5.80 -27.13
CA LEU A 238 0.57 7.00 -27.90
C LEU A 238 -0.78 6.93 -28.61
N LEU A 239 -1.34 8.10 -28.88
CA LEU A 239 -2.43 8.28 -29.84
C LEU A 239 -2.13 9.47 -30.75
N ARG A 240 -2.70 9.44 -31.95
CA ARG A 240 -2.57 10.50 -32.93
C ARG A 240 -3.94 10.92 -33.44
N LEU A 241 -4.16 12.22 -33.51
CA LEU A 241 -5.37 12.82 -34.09
C LEU A 241 -5.09 13.32 -35.50
N SER A 242 -6.10 13.27 -36.38
CA SER A 242 -5.98 13.80 -37.74
C SER A 242 -5.90 15.32 -37.77
N GLU A 243 -6.61 15.98 -36.87
CA GLU A 243 -6.64 17.42 -36.71
C GLU A 243 -6.39 17.81 -35.25
N LYS A 244 -5.97 19.07 -35.05
CA LYS A 244 -5.86 19.63 -33.70
C LYS A 244 -7.26 19.75 -33.08
N PRO A 245 -7.45 19.31 -31.82
CA PRO A 245 -8.70 19.55 -31.09
C PRO A 245 -9.09 21.03 -31.09
N ARG A 246 -10.38 21.29 -31.31
CA ARG A 246 -10.97 22.63 -31.32
C ARG A 246 -11.44 23.05 -29.93
N PHE A 247 -11.85 22.08 -29.13
CA PHE A 247 -12.27 22.25 -27.75
C PHE A 247 -11.26 21.55 -26.84
N ARG A 248 -11.74 20.82 -25.83
CA ARG A 248 -10.89 20.08 -24.92
C ARG A 248 -10.93 18.59 -25.22
N LEU A 249 -9.75 18.04 -25.50
CA LEU A 249 -9.57 16.61 -25.74
C LEU A 249 -9.77 15.83 -24.44
N ARG A 250 -10.60 14.80 -24.51
CA ARG A 250 -10.77 13.82 -23.45
C ARG A 250 -10.66 12.42 -24.01
N VAL A 251 -10.07 11.54 -23.24
CA VAL A 251 -9.94 10.13 -23.56
C VAL A 251 -10.35 9.26 -22.39
N GLU A 252 -10.76 8.05 -22.71
CA GLU A 252 -11.06 6.99 -21.78
C GLU A 252 -10.21 5.79 -22.16
N ALA A 253 -9.43 5.27 -21.23
CA ALA A 253 -8.49 4.21 -21.53
C ALA A 253 -8.30 3.25 -20.36
N GLU A 254 -7.86 2.06 -20.71
CA GLU A 254 -7.36 1.02 -19.82
C GLU A 254 -5.84 1.06 -19.85
N GLY A 255 -5.24 1.24 -18.67
CA GLY A 255 -3.80 1.41 -18.48
C GLY A 255 -2.99 0.17 -18.75
N VAL A 256 -1.82 0.11 -18.10
CA VAL A 256 -0.82 -0.94 -18.35
C VAL A 256 -1.34 -2.35 -18.12
N ALA A 257 -0.81 -3.29 -18.89
CA ALA A 257 -1.00 -4.72 -18.75
C ALA A 257 0.36 -5.40 -18.45
N PRO A 258 0.94 -5.22 -17.25
CA PRO A 258 2.18 -5.89 -16.90
C PRO A 258 1.99 -7.40 -17.06
N ASP A 259 3.01 -8.08 -17.62
CA ASP A 259 2.98 -9.52 -17.89
C ASP A 259 1.85 -9.97 -18.85
N GLY A 260 1.34 -9.06 -19.68
CA GLY A 260 0.34 -9.35 -20.72
C GLY A 260 -1.11 -9.42 -20.23
N SER A 261 -1.37 -9.15 -18.95
CA SER A 261 -2.72 -9.10 -18.38
C SER A 261 -3.03 -7.71 -17.84
N TRP A 262 -4.19 -7.17 -18.19
CA TRP A 262 -4.62 -5.86 -17.71
C TRP A 262 -4.90 -5.89 -16.19
N ILE A 263 -4.35 -4.91 -15.48
CA ILE A 263 -4.56 -4.73 -14.04
C ILE A 263 -5.65 -3.68 -13.80
N TYR A 264 -6.56 -3.94 -12.86
CA TYR A 264 -7.72 -3.06 -12.66
C TYR A 264 -8.19 -2.96 -11.20
N SER A 265 -7.97 -3.98 -10.38
CA SER A 265 -8.45 -3.96 -8.98
C SER A 265 -7.46 -3.24 -8.07
N ALA A 266 -7.94 -2.67 -6.96
CA ALA A 266 -7.10 -1.98 -5.97
C ALA A 266 -5.83 -2.78 -5.59
N ALA A 267 -5.98 -4.08 -5.31
CA ALA A 267 -4.87 -4.98 -4.97
C ALA A 267 -3.79 -5.05 -6.06
N GLN A 268 -4.20 -5.19 -7.33
CA GLN A 268 -3.28 -5.29 -8.46
C GLN A 268 -2.60 -3.94 -8.74
N LEU A 269 -3.37 -2.84 -8.66
CA LEU A 269 -2.84 -1.49 -8.85
C LEU A 269 -1.83 -1.13 -7.75
N ALA A 270 -2.12 -1.47 -6.49
CA ALA A 270 -1.21 -1.28 -5.36
C ALA A 270 0.10 -2.08 -5.52
N ARG A 271 0.00 -3.37 -5.89
CA ARG A 271 1.17 -4.20 -6.22
C ARG A 271 2.01 -3.57 -7.33
N HIS A 272 1.38 -3.16 -8.42
CA HIS A 272 2.08 -2.55 -9.55
C HIS A 272 2.77 -1.24 -9.16
N ALA A 273 2.09 -0.37 -8.39
CA ALA A 273 2.70 0.87 -7.90
C ALA A 273 3.90 0.59 -6.98
N ALA A 274 3.80 -0.39 -6.07
CA ALA A 274 4.89 -0.78 -5.20
C ALA A 274 6.13 -1.28 -5.98
N MET A 275 5.91 -2.06 -7.03
CA MET A 275 7.00 -2.57 -7.87
C MET A 275 7.57 -1.49 -8.80
N ALA A 276 6.72 -0.76 -9.51
CA ALA A 276 7.12 0.18 -10.54
C ALA A 276 7.71 1.48 -10.00
N PHE A 277 7.27 1.93 -8.81
CA PHE A 277 7.65 3.23 -8.27
C PHE A 277 8.46 3.16 -6.95
N ALA A 278 8.16 2.19 -6.07
CA ALA A 278 8.95 1.96 -4.85
C ALA A 278 10.11 0.95 -5.06
N GLY A 279 10.27 0.40 -6.26
CA GLY A 279 11.40 -0.46 -6.63
C GLY A 279 11.41 -1.83 -5.94
N LEU A 280 10.23 -2.33 -5.55
CA LEU A 280 10.11 -3.68 -4.98
C LEU A 280 10.22 -4.76 -6.06
N GLY A 281 10.93 -5.85 -5.75
CA GLY A 281 10.98 -7.04 -6.58
C GLY A 281 9.80 -7.97 -6.29
N GLY A 282 9.58 -8.97 -7.16
CA GLY A 282 8.50 -9.96 -6.96
C GLY A 282 8.62 -10.76 -5.64
N GLY A 283 9.85 -10.95 -5.13
CA GLY A 283 10.10 -11.60 -3.84
C GLY A 283 9.80 -10.73 -2.61
N ASP A 284 9.54 -9.44 -2.80
CA ASP A 284 9.18 -8.50 -1.74
C ASP A 284 7.65 -8.33 -1.61
N ILE A 285 6.85 -9.09 -2.37
CA ILE A 285 5.40 -9.01 -2.41
C ILE A 285 4.77 -10.23 -1.73
N ASP A 286 3.86 -10.01 -0.78
CA ASP A 286 2.98 -11.07 -0.29
C ASP A 286 1.85 -11.30 -1.30
N GLN A 287 2.11 -12.19 -2.26
CA GLN A 287 1.15 -12.54 -3.31
C GLN A 287 -0.15 -13.16 -2.75
N THR A 288 -0.12 -13.77 -1.57
CA THR A 288 -1.32 -14.32 -0.93
C THR A 288 -2.27 -13.19 -0.53
N SER A 289 -1.74 -12.12 0.09
CA SER A 289 -2.53 -10.95 0.46
C SER A 289 -3.14 -10.24 -0.77
N ILE A 290 -2.36 -10.11 -1.85
CA ILE A 290 -2.83 -9.52 -3.12
C ILE A 290 -4.01 -10.32 -3.68
N ASN A 291 -3.87 -11.64 -3.75
CA ASN A 291 -4.91 -12.52 -4.29
C ASN A 291 -6.17 -12.52 -3.41
N ALA A 292 -6.00 -12.53 -2.09
CA ALA A 292 -7.12 -12.48 -1.14
C ALA A 292 -7.91 -11.17 -1.28
N LEU A 293 -7.23 -10.02 -1.35
CA LEU A 293 -7.89 -8.73 -1.51
C LEU A 293 -8.56 -8.59 -2.89
N HIS A 294 -7.92 -9.06 -3.96
CA HIS A 294 -8.53 -9.07 -5.30
C HIS A 294 -9.83 -9.87 -5.32
N ALA A 295 -9.88 -11.02 -4.65
CA ALA A 295 -11.09 -11.84 -4.55
C ALA A 295 -12.19 -11.16 -3.72
N LEU A 296 -11.82 -10.42 -2.66
CA LEU A 296 -12.75 -9.67 -1.81
C LEU A 296 -13.31 -8.41 -2.47
N GLN A 297 -12.53 -7.78 -3.35
CA GLN A 297 -12.90 -6.56 -4.06
C GLN A 297 -12.36 -6.57 -5.50
N PRO A 298 -13.08 -7.20 -6.44
CA PRO A 298 -12.70 -7.29 -7.84
C PRO A 298 -13.14 -6.08 -8.69
N ALA A 299 -13.65 -5.00 -8.07
CA ALA A 299 -14.10 -3.81 -8.79
C ALA A 299 -12.99 -3.18 -9.65
N VAL A 300 -13.40 -2.60 -10.77
CA VAL A 300 -12.50 -1.84 -11.65
C VAL A 300 -12.27 -0.45 -11.06
N LEU A 301 -11.01 -0.11 -10.82
CA LEU A 301 -10.57 1.21 -10.41
C LEU A 301 -9.53 1.76 -11.39
N GLY A 302 -9.18 3.03 -11.24
CA GLY A 302 -8.00 3.57 -11.90
C GLY A 302 -7.54 4.90 -11.37
N HIS A 303 -6.37 5.29 -11.85
CA HIS A 303 -5.72 6.55 -11.55
C HIS A 303 -4.96 7.04 -12.78
N TRP A 304 -5.17 8.30 -13.13
CA TRP A 304 -4.45 9.00 -14.17
C TRP A 304 -3.58 10.10 -13.57
N SER A 305 -2.35 10.20 -14.03
CA SER A 305 -1.43 11.30 -13.73
C SER A 305 -0.89 11.89 -15.03
N ASP A 306 -0.95 13.20 -15.15
CA ASP A 306 -0.43 13.97 -16.30
C ASP A 306 1.08 14.25 -16.19
N GLY A 307 1.73 13.76 -15.13
CA GLY A 307 3.14 14.01 -14.82
C GLY A 307 3.44 15.43 -14.32
N GLY A 308 2.43 16.27 -14.05
CA GLY A 308 2.62 17.62 -13.53
C GLY A 308 2.75 17.69 -12.01
N GLY A 309 2.19 16.72 -11.28
CA GLY A 309 2.21 16.69 -9.82
C GLY A 309 3.32 15.82 -9.21
N GLU A 310 3.77 16.18 -8.02
CA GLU A 310 4.63 15.35 -7.17
C GLU A 310 3.75 14.51 -6.23
N LEU A 311 3.27 13.37 -6.71
CA LEU A 311 2.55 12.40 -5.88
C LEU A 311 3.54 11.33 -5.40
N GLY A 312 3.68 11.16 -4.09
CA GLY A 312 4.41 10.04 -3.50
C GLY A 312 3.76 8.69 -3.83
N THR A 313 4.55 7.63 -3.91
CA THR A 313 4.02 6.28 -4.15
C THR A 313 3.09 5.83 -3.02
N ASP A 314 3.39 6.22 -1.79
CA ASP A 314 2.53 6.05 -0.62
C ASP A 314 1.17 6.71 -0.81
N ALA A 315 1.14 8.00 -1.17
CA ALA A 315 -0.09 8.75 -1.39
C ALA A 315 -0.92 8.20 -2.56
N LEU A 316 -0.26 7.68 -3.60
CA LEU A 316 -0.93 6.99 -4.70
C LEU A 316 -1.62 5.70 -4.23
N ILE A 317 -0.91 4.85 -3.49
CA ILE A 317 -1.47 3.59 -2.97
C ILE A 317 -2.57 3.90 -1.96
N ASP A 318 -2.40 4.88 -1.08
CA ASP A 318 -3.42 5.33 -0.13
C ASP A 318 -4.70 5.73 -0.87
N ARG A 319 -4.61 6.56 -1.91
CA ARG A 319 -5.78 6.96 -2.72
C ARG A 319 -6.51 5.77 -3.34
N ILE A 320 -5.76 4.78 -3.84
CA ILE A 320 -6.32 3.55 -4.42
C ILE A 320 -7.01 2.71 -3.34
N MET A 321 -6.33 2.47 -2.22
CA MET A 321 -6.81 1.63 -1.13
C MET A 321 -7.98 2.27 -0.39
N GLU A 322 -7.97 3.58 -0.21
CA GLU A 322 -9.05 4.34 0.39
C GLU A 322 -10.37 4.18 -0.35
N SER A 323 -10.35 4.03 -1.68
CA SER A 323 -11.56 3.83 -2.49
C SER A 323 -12.35 2.59 -2.08
N ILE A 324 -11.68 1.57 -1.53
CA ILE A 324 -12.28 0.28 -1.17
C ILE A 324 -12.32 0.02 0.34
N GLY A 325 -12.02 1.03 1.17
CA GLY A 325 -11.81 0.84 2.60
C GLY A 325 -10.67 -0.15 2.88
N GLY A 326 -9.61 -0.06 2.08
CA GLY A 326 -8.42 -0.89 2.14
C GLY A 326 -7.31 -0.31 3.01
N HIS A 327 -6.33 -1.15 3.33
CA HIS A 327 -5.06 -0.75 3.93
C HIS A 327 -3.90 -1.51 3.27
N TRP A 328 -2.68 -0.99 3.40
CA TRP A 328 -1.47 -1.63 2.92
C TRP A 328 -0.35 -1.44 3.94
N GLY A 329 0.63 -2.32 3.96
CA GLY A 329 1.77 -2.20 4.87
C GLY A 329 2.83 -3.25 4.60
N ILE A 330 3.81 -3.34 5.50
CA ILE A 330 4.89 -4.33 5.40
C ILE A 330 4.72 -5.38 6.50
N SER A 331 4.68 -6.65 6.11
CA SER A 331 4.57 -7.80 7.03
C SER A 331 5.82 -7.92 7.90
N ALA A 332 5.73 -8.68 8.99
CA ALA A 332 6.89 -8.94 9.86
C ALA A 332 8.08 -9.53 9.07
N GLU A 333 7.79 -10.33 8.05
CA GLU A 333 8.75 -10.99 7.17
C GLU A 333 9.38 -10.04 6.14
N GLY A 334 8.92 -8.78 6.08
CA GLY A 334 9.43 -7.75 5.17
C GLY A 334 8.70 -7.68 3.83
N LEU A 335 7.52 -8.30 3.71
CA LEU A 335 6.76 -8.34 2.46
C LEU A 335 5.71 -7.24 2.40
N PHE A 336 5.55 -6.61 1.23
CA PHE A 336 4.42 -5.72 0.96
C PHE A 336 3.12 -6.52 0.95
N GLN A 337 2.18 -6.11 1.80
CA GLN A 337 0.88 -6.74 1.98
C GLN A 337 -0.24 -5.72 1.90
N VAL A 338 -1.41 -6.20 1.52
CA VAL A 338 -2.65 -5.40 1.40
C VAL A 338 -3.81 -6.10 2.09
N GLY A 339 -4.79 -5.33 2.53
CA GLY A 339 -6.00 -5.86 3.15
C GLY A 339 -7.17 -4.88 3.05
N ARG A 340 -8.32 -5.29 3.59
CA ARG A 340 -9.53 -4.48 3.67
C ARG A 340 -10.06 -4.51 5.09
N TYR A 341 -10.56 -3.38 5.57
CA TYR A 341 -11.28 -3.33 6.84
C TYR A 341 -12.61 -4.06 6.68
N ASP A 342 -12.69 -5.30 7.13
CA ASP A 342 -13.93 -6.09 7.14
C ASP A 342 -14.39 -6.40 8.56
N LEU A 343 -15.62 -6.90 8.68
CA LEU A 343 -16.13 -7.40 9.96
C LEU A 343 -15.31 -8.61 10.43
N PRO A 344 -15.24 -8.84 11.76
CA PRO A 344 -14.56 -10.01 12.31
C PRO A 344 -15.02 -11.31 11.62
N ALA A 345 -14.05 -12.06 11.07
CA ALA A 345 -14.27 -13.35 10.43
C ALA A 345 -14.93 -14.36 11.39
N ALA A 346 -15.58 -15.38 10.85
CA ALA A 346 -16.23 -16.41 11.65
C ALA A 346 -15.23 -17.20 12.52
N ASN A 347 -14.05 -17.47 11.96
CA ASN A 347 -12.99 -18.24 12.59
C ASN A 347 -11.88 -17.30 13.07
N PRO A 348 -11.73 -17.09 14.40
CA PRO A 348 -10.64 -16.29 14.92
C PRO A 348 -9.31 -17.05 14.83
N VAL A 349 -8.21 -16.33 14.59
CA VAL A 349 -6.85 -16.90 14.58
C VAL A 349 -6.36 -17.25 15.98
N ALA A 350 -6.88 -16.56 16.99
CA ALA A 350 -6.53 -16.76 18.40
C ALA A 350 -7.70 -16.40 19.30
N ARG A 351 -7.70 -16.99 20.51
CA ARG A 351 -8.65 -16.70 21.56
C ARG A 351 -7.92 -16.30 22.84
N PHE A 352 -8.27 -15.14 23.37
CA PHE A 352 -7.72 -14.61 24.61
C PHE A 352 -8.81 -14.41 25.65
N THR A 353 -8.58 -14.98 26.82
CA THR A 353 -9.43 -14.83 27.99
C THR A 353 -8.79 -13.86 28.99
N ARG A 354 -9.51 -13.53 30.07
CA ARG A 354 -8.98 -12.75 31.18
C ARG A 354 -7.64 -13.27 31.73
N ARG A 355 -7.37 -14.58 31.64
CA ARG A 355 -6.12 -15.17 32.15
C ARG A 355 -4.92 -14.87 31.25
N ASP A 356 -5.17 -14.62 29.97
CA ASP A 356 -4.14 -14.33 28.98
C ASP A 356 -3.82 -12.83 28.93
N MET A 357 -4.75 -11.98 29.37
CA MET A 357 -4.65 -10.53 29.36
C MET A 357 -3.97 -9.99 30.62
N LEU A 358 -2.86 -9.27 30.43
CA LEU A 358 -2.24 -8.47 31.49
C LEU A 358 -3.11 -7.25 31.82
N ASN A 359 -3.63 -6.58 30.78
CA ASN A 359 -4.50 -5.43 30.92
C ASN A 359 -5.49 -5.33 29.75
N ILE A 360 -6.63 -4.67 29.99
CA ILE A 360 -7.59 -4.28 28.97
C ILE A 360 -8.17 -2.91 29.29
N VAL A 361 -8.07 -1.98 28.35
CA VAL A 361 -8.50 -0.57 28.50
C VAL A 361 -9.49 -0.24 27.39
N PRO A 362 -10.73 0.17 27.70
CA PRO A 362 -11.67 0.66 26.69
C PRO A 362 -11.18 2.01 26.13
N GLN A 363 -11.20 2.13 24.80
CA GLN A 363 -10.79 3.34 24.10
C GLN A 363 -12.00 4.20 23.71
N GLN A 364 -11.77 5.47 23.36
CA GLN A 364 -12.87 6.32 22.90
C GLN A 364 -13.39 5.80 21.55
N ALA A 365 -14.69 5.50 21.49
CA ALA A 365 -15.31 5.07 20.24
C ALA A 365 -15.44 6.24 19.28
N ALA A 366 -15.08 6.01 18.01
CA ALA A 366 -15.38 6.94 16.93
C ALA A 366 -16.89 7.16 16.80
N ARG A 367 -17.26 8.32 16.26
CA ARG A 367 -18.67 8.63 15.98
C ARG A 367 -19.22 7.69 14.93
N ARG A 368 -20.49 7.32 15.09
CA ARG A 368 -21.20 6.48 14.12
C ARG A 368 -21.47 7.26 12.85
N ILE A 369 -21.48 6.54 11.73
CA ILE A 369 -21.88 7.09 10.44
C ILE A 369 -23.34 6.75 10.18
N LYS A 370 -24.19 7.77 9.99
CA LYS A 370 -25.63 7.59 9.72
C LYS A 370 -25.95 7.46 8.24
N SER A 371 -25.10 8.01 7.37
CA SER A 371 -25.29 7.98 5.93
C SER A 371 -23.97 7.94 5.18
N VAL A 372 -23.93 7.21 4.06
CA VAL A 372 -22.76 7.09 3.20
C VAL A 372 -23.13 7.44 1.76
N ARG A 373 -22.26 8.20 1.09
CA ARG A 373 -22.33 8.51 -0.33
C ARG A 373 -20.92 8.44 -0.94
N LEU A 374 -20.78 7.73 -2.06
CA LEU A 374 -19.49 7.54 -2.73
C LEU A 374 -19.53 8.12 -4.15
N SER A 375 -18.43 8.70 -4.61
CA SER A 375 -18.28 9.08 -6.02
C SER A 375 -17.83 7.89 -6.86
N TYR A 376 -18.03 7.96 -8.17
CA TYR A 376 -17.48 7.03 -9.15
C TYR A 376 -17.21 7.76 -10.47
N ARG A 377 -16.44 7.12 -11.37
CA ARG A 377 -15.98 7.66 -12.66
C ARG A 377 -15.38 9.06 -12.54
N PRO A 378 -14.30 9.24 -11.76
CA PRO A 378 -13.58 10.49 -11.76
C PRO A 378 -13.05 10.79 -13.17
N GLY A 379 -13.07 12.06 -13.55
CA GLY A 379 -12.66 12.56 -14.85
C GLY A 379 -12.61 14.08 -14.86
N LEU A 380 -12.32 14.63 -16.04
CA LEU A 380 -12.18 16.05 -16.28
C LEU A 380 -13.54 16.68 -16.58
N ALA A 381 -13.95 17.60 -15.70
CA ALA A 381 -15.08 18.49 -15.98
C ALA A 381 -14.68 19.54 -17.03
N LEU A 382 -15.60 19.82 -17.96
CA LEU A 382 -15.47 20.86 -18.95
C LEU A 382 -16.27 22.10 -18.53
N SER A 383 -15.70 23.28 -18.77
CA SER A 383 -16.42 24.54 -18.78
C SER A 383 -17.24 24.69 -20.07
N GLU A 384 -18.26 25.54 -20.06
CA GLU A 384 -19.16 25.75 -21.22
C GLU A 384 -18.41 26.13 -22.52
N GLN A 385 -17.26 26.79 -22.42
CA GLN A 385 -16.46 27.18 -23.58
C GLN A 385 -15.65 26.02 -24.17
N GLU A 386 -15.40 24.99 -23.36
CA GLU A 386 -14.69 23.76 -23.74
C GLU A 386 -15.64 22.68 -24.28
N ILE A 387 -16.95 22.98 -24.39
CA ILE A 387 -17.96 22.04 -24.86
C ILE A 387 -18.34 22.36 -26.31
N ALA A 388 -18.40 21.31 -27.14
CA ALA A 388 -18.88 21.43 -28.51
C ALA A 388 -20.37 21.82 -28.56
N GLN A 389 -20.73 22.79 -29.38
CA GLN A 389 -22.09 23.35 -29.40
C GLN A 389 -23.16 22.36 -29.93
N SER A 390 -22.77 21.38 -30.73
CA SER A 390 -23.66 20.44 -31.43
C SER A 390 -23.99 19.16 -30.66
N ILE A 391 -23.50 18.98 -29.43
CA ILE A 391 -23.72 17.74 -28.68
C ILE A 391 -25.11 17.68 -28.03
N PRO A 392 -25.67 16.47 -27.80
CA PRO A 392 -26.93 16.30 -27.08
C PRO A 392 -26.89 16.86 -25.65
N ALA A 393 -28.03 17.37 -25.16
CA ALA A 393 -28.13 17.99 -23.83
C ALA A 393 -27.67 17.08 -22.67
N ALA A 394 -27.97 15.77 -22.74
CA ALA A 394 -27.53 14.82 -21.73
C ALA A 394 -26.00 14.62 -21.71
N VAL A 395 -25.35 14.66 -22.87
CA VAL A 395 -23.88 14.57 -22.98
C VAL A 395 -23.25 15.87 -22.44
N ARG A 396 -23.90 17.01 -22.70
CA ARG A 396 -23.47 18.31 -22.15
C ARG A 396 -23.54 18.35 -20.62
N GLU A 397 -24.62 17.87 -20.02
CA GLU A 397 -24.78 17.81 -18.57
C GLU A 397 -23.73 16.90 -17.91
N LEU A 398 -23.44 15.74 -18.51
CA LEU A 398 -22.39 14.85 -18.00
C LEU A 398 -20.99 15.43 -18.22
N ALA A 399 -20.78 16.24 -19.27
CA ALA A 399 -19.47 16.81 -19.57
C ALA A 399 -19.00 17.85 -18.55
N THR A 400 -19.92 18.52 -17.84
CA THR A 400 -19.60 19.50 -16.78
C THR A 400 -19.32 18.85 -15.42
N GLN A 401 -19.57 17.54 -15.29
CA GLN A 401 -19.34 16.78 -14.06
C GLN A 401 -17.94 16.16 -14.05
N ASP A 402 -17.18 16.41 -12.99
CA ASP A 402 -15.88 15.77 -12.77
C ASP A 402 -16.05 14.32 -12.33
N ARG A 403 -17.17 13.99 -11.67
CA ARG A 403 -17.50 12.65 -11.20
C ARG A 403 -19.01 12.47 -11.07
N GLU A 404 -19.43 11.22 -11.04
CA GLU A 404 -20.79 10.84 -10.71
C GLU A 404 -20.86 10.41 -9.23
N TRP A 405 -22.06 10.44 -8.63
CA TRP A 405 -22.26 10.10 -7.22
C TRP A 405 -23.35 9.06 -7.04
N THR A 406 -23.17 8.13 -6.11
CA THR A 406 -24.24 7.22 -5.72
C THR A 406 -25.39 7.98 -5.07
N ALA A 407 -26.58 7.38 -5.05
CA ALA A 407 -27.60 7.77 -4.09
C ALA A 407 -27.06 7.61 -2.66
N THR A 408 -27.49 8.46 -1.74
CA THR A 408 -27.12 8.36 -0.32
C THR A 408 -27.83 7.17 0.33
N ALA A 409 -27.07 6.27 0.94
CA ALA A 409 -27.63 5.25 1.82
C ALA A 409 -27.66 5.78 3.25
N SER A 410 -28.77 5.58 3.96
CA SER A 410 -29.01 6.12 5.31
C SER A 410 -29.60 5.07 6.24
N SER A 411 -29.25 5.12 7.53
CA SER A 411 -29.84 4.27 8.56
C SER A 411 -30.67 5.10 9.55
N LEU A 412 -31.99 4.85 9.56
CA LEU A 412 -32.91 5.48 10.50
C LEU A 412 -32.63 5.06 11.95
N ALA A 413 -32.21 3.81 12.17
CA ALA A 413 -31.83 3.32 13.49
C ALA A 413 -30.63 4.09 14.05
N VAL A 414 -29.57 4.27 13.25
CA VAL A 414 -28.40 5.06 13.66
C VAL A 414 -28.79 6.50 13.96
N THR A 415 -29.66 7.08 13.13
CA THR A 415 -30.12 8.48 13.28
C THR A 415 -30.90 8.67 14.58
N GLY A 416 -31.78 7.72 14.94
CA GLY A 416 -32.54 7.78 16.18
C GLY A 416 -31.71 7.49 17.44
N GLU A 417 -30.74 6.58 17.35
CA GLU A 417 -29.90 6.17 18.49
C GLU A 417 -28.71 7.10 18.76
N SER A 418 -28.19 7.77 17.72
CA SER A 418 -26.96 8.57 17.79
C SER A 418 -27.19 9.92 17.12
N LEU A 419 -27.68 10.90 17.90
CA LEU A 419 -28.04 12.24 17.42
C LEU A 419 -26.87 13.00 16.80
N LEU A 420 -25.64 12.71 17.23
CA LEU A 420 -24.41 13.30 16.70
C LEU A 420 -23.72 12.40 15.66
N ALA A 421 -24.44 11.42 15.08
CA ALA A 421 -23.90 10.60 13.99
C ALA A 421 -23.63 11.46 12.74
N GLU A 422 -22.52 11.17 12.09
CA GLU A 422 -21.97 11.95 10.97
C GLU A 422 -22.36 11.33 9.62
N ALA A 423 -22.30 12.15 8.58
CA ALA A 423 -22.44 11.68 7.20
C ALA A 423 -21.05 11.49 6.59
N LEU A 424 -20.84 10.39 5.88
CA LEU A 424 -19.63 10.12 5.12
C LEU A 424 -19.91 10.35 3.64
N GLU A 425 -19.26 11.36 3.08
CA GLU A 425 -19.19 11.57 1.63
C GLU A 425 -17.74 11.42 1.22
N LYS A 426 -17.46 10.48 0.30
CA LYS A 426 -16.08 10.13 -0.05
C LYS A 426 -15.89 9.99 -1.55
N GLU A 427 -14.79 10.56 -2.01
CA GLU A 427 -14.33 10.41 -3.38
C GLU A 427 -13.65 9.05 -3.58
N THR A 428 -13.98 8.36 -4.67
CA THR A 428 -13.39 7.04 -4.98
C THR A 428 -13.01 6.93 -6.45
N GLY A 429 -12.16 5.95 -6.75
CA GLY A 429 -11.71 5.61 -8.10
C GLY A 429 -12.55 4.56 -8.83
N PHE A 430 -13.74 4.18 -8.36
CA PHE A 430 -14.56 3.14 -9.01
C PHE A 430 -15.02 3.54 -10.41
N ASP A 431 -15.00 2.60 -11.37
CA ASP A 431 -15.53 2.82 -12.72
C ASP A 431 -17.04 2.52 -12.84
N ALA A 432 -17.54 1.50 -12.14
CA ALA A 432 -18.92 1.07 -12.25
C ALA A 432 -19.77 1.59 -11.07
N PRO A 433 -21.02 2.04 -11.32
CA PRO A 433 -21.92 2.46 -10.24
C PRO A 433 -22.26 1.30 -9.29
N ALA A 434 -22.37 0.07 -9.81
CA ALA A 434 -22.69 -1.11 -9.00
C ALA A 434 -21.62 -1.38 -7.93
N ASP A 435 -20.35 -1.22 -8.27
CA ASP A 435 -19.23 -1.44 -7.36
C ASP A 435 -19.22 -0.38 -6.24
N ALA A 436 -19.45 0.89 -6.61
CA ALA A 436 -19.57 1.98 -5.65
C ALA A 436 -20.79 1.81 -4.72
N LEU A 437 -21.92 1.31 -5.23
CA LEU A 437 -23.10 1.01 -4.41
C LEU A 437 -22.82 -0.12 -3.41
N ALA A 438 -22.15 -1.19 -3.85
CA ALA A 438 -21.79 -2.32 -2.99
C ALA A 438 -20.84 -1.87 -1.86
N GLU A 439 -19.83 -1.06 -2.17
CA GLU A 439 -18.89 -0.53 -1.17
C GLU A 439 -19.57 0.45 -0.21
N ARG A 440 -20.46 1.33 -0.71
CA ARG A 440 -21.25 2.24 0.12
C ARG A 440 -22.06 1.50 1.17
N ASP A 441 -22.76 0.44 0.76
CA ASP A 441 -23.62 -0.33 1.66
C ASP A 441 -22.79 -1.11 2.68
N ARG A 442 -21.64 -1.64 2.25
CA ARG A 442 -20.65 -2.28 3.13
C ARG A 442 -20.12 -1.30 4.18
N LEU A 443 -19.71 -0.09 3.77
CA LEU A 443 -19.23 0.94 4.68
C LEU A 443 -20.32 1.43 5.64
N LEU A 444 -21.58 1.55 5.21
CA LEU A 444 -22.68 1.90 6.11
C LEU A 444 -22.91 0.81 7.17
N ALA A 445 -22.87 -0.47 6.79
CA ALA A 445 -22.92 -1.58 7.74
C ALA A 445 -21.70 -1.59 8.68
N LEU A 446 -20.52 -1.26 8.14
CA LEU A 446 -19.27 -1.24 8.88
C LEU A 446 -19.13 -0.02 9.80
N LEU A 447 -19.65 1.15 9.47
CA LEU A 447 -19.42 2.38 10.26
C LEU A 447 -20.68 2.85 11.00
N GLY A 448 -21.85 2.32 10.65
CA GLY A 448 -23.11 2.60 11.33
C GLY A 448 -23.30 1.80 12.61
N ALA A 449 -22.66 0.64 12.78
CA ALA A 449 -22.83 -0.17 13.99
C ALA A 449 -22.03 0.38 15.19
N ARG A 450 -22.58 0.25 16.40
CA ARG A 450 -21.90 0.66 17.64
C ARG A 450 -20.74 -0.29 17.94
N ARG A 451 -19.51 0.20 17.84
CA ARG A 451 -18.30 -0.54 18.20
C ARG A 451 -17.53 0.19 19.30
N GLN A 452 -16.92 -0.60 20.16
CA GLN A 452 -16.18 -0.14 21.32
C GLN A 452 -14.75 -0.65 21.15
N PRO A 453 -13.78 0.22 20.82
CA PRO A 453 -12.39 -0.21 20.72
C PRO A 453 -11.83 -0.53 22.11
N PHE A 454 -10.86 -1.43 22.13
CA PHE A 454 -10.11 -1.80 23.34
C PHE A 454 -8.62 -1.88 23.02
N ASP A 455 -7.78 -1.43 23.95
CA ASP A 455 -6.38 -1.80 23.99
C ASP A 455 -6.19 -2.98 24.94
N ILE A 456 -5.62 -4.06 24.43
CA ILE A 456 -5.39 -5.29 25.17
C ILE A 456 -3.88 -5.53 25.25
N THR A 457 -3.35 -5.57 26.46
CA THR A 457 -1.95 -5.91 26.70
C THR A 457 -1.84 -7.40 27.05
N LEU A 458 -1.10 -8.13 26.23
CA LEU A 458 -0.84 -9.56 26.33
C LEU A 458 0.67 -9.79 26.58
N PRO A 459 1.08 -10.91 27.19
CA PRO A 459 2.47 -11.34 27.11
C PRO A 459 2.79 -11.73 25.66
N LEU A 460 3.91 -11.25 25.13
CA LEU A 460 4.40 -11.70 23.82
C LEU A 460 4.92 -13.14 24.00
N ASN A 461 4.34 -14.13 23.33
CA ASN A 461 4.68 -15.55 23.42
C ASN A 461 4.21 -16.29 22.14
N PRO A 462 4.52 -17.57 21.94
CA PRO A 462 4.14 -18.30 20.73
C PRO A 462 2.63 -18.33 20.40
N GLY A 463 1.75 -18.06 21.38
CA GLY A 463 0.30 -17.97 21.14
C GLY A 463 -0.18 -16.58 20.71
N THR A 464 0.58 -15.52 21.02
CA THR A 464 0.26 -14.13 20.65
C THR A 464 1.10 -13.63 19.49
N GLU A 465 2.28 -14.22 19.30
CA GLU A 465 3.22 -13.94 18.22
C GLU A 465 2.61 -14.05 16.83
N PRO A 466 1.78 -15.06 16.49
CA PRO A 466 1.21 -15.21 15.16
C PRO A 466 0.17 -14.13 14.81
N VAL A 467 -0.38 -13.44 15.81
CA VAL A 467 -1.42 -12.43 15.60
C VAL A 467 -0.83 -11.25 14.82
N ARG A 468 -1.43 -10.98 13.67
CA ARG A 468 -1.11 -9.87 12.78
C ARG A 468 -2.23 -8.85 12.78
N ILE A 469 -1.91 -7.70 12.20
CA ILE A 469 -2.88 -6.66 11.91
C ILE A 469 -3.86 -7.16 10.84
N GLY A 470 -5.15 -6.84 11.00
CA GLY A 470 -6.23 -7.34 10.14
C GLY A 470 -6.79 -8.70 10.58
N ASP A 471 -6.10 -9.43 11.47
CA ASP A 471 -6.60 -10.70 11.98
C ASP A 471 -7.84 -10.52 12.85
N THR A 472 -8.69 -11.54 12.82
CA THR A 472 -9.80 -11.67 13.76
C THR A 472 -9.37 -12.49 14.97
N ILE A 473 -9.57 -11.97 16.17
CA ILE A 473 -9.34 -12.68 17.43
C ILE A 473 -10.63 -12.73 18.27
N ASP A 474 -10.74 -13.71 19.16
CA ASP A 474 -11.81 -13.78 20.17
C ASP A 474 -11.31 -13.28 21.52
N ILE A 475 -12.01 -12.33 22.12
CA ILE A 475 -11.68 -11.77 23.42
C ILE A 475 -12.78 -12.05 24.43
N GLN A 476 -12.43 -12.58 25.59
CA GLN A 476 -13.38 -12.87 26.65
C GLN A 476 -12.93 -12.26 27.98
N HIS A 477 -13.79 -11.42 28.56
CA HIS A 477 -13.49 -10.70 29.79
C HIS A 477 -14.75 -10.45 30.64
N PRO A 478 -14.70 -10.56 31.99
CA PRO A 478 -15.89 -10.41 32.84
C PRO A 478 -16.55 -9.01 32.81
N ARG A 479 -15.78 -7.98 32.45
CA ARG A 479 -16.24 -6.58 32.37
C ARG A 479 -16.48 -6.15 30.91
N TYR A 480 -17.12 -4.99 30.72
CA TYR A 480 -17.32 -4.33 29.42
C TYR A 480 -18.21 -5.08 28.42
N GLY A 481 -19.05 -6.01 28.90
CA GLY A 481 -19.95 -6.79 28.04
C GLY A 481 -19.25 -7.88 27.23
N LEU A 482 -18.04 -8.29 27.63
CA LEU A 482 -17.24 -9.32 26.95
C LEU A 482 -17.35 -10.71 27.62
N ALA A 483 -18.31 -10.91 28.53
CA ALA A 483 -18.38 -12.10 29.37
C ALA A 483 -18.65 -13.39 28.56
N THR A 484 -19.43 -13.28 27.47
CA THR A 484 -19.73 -14.39 26.55
C THR A 484 -18.69 -14.56 25.44
N GLY A 485 -17.63 -13.75 25.42
CA GLY A 485 -16.68 -13.67 24.31
C GLY A 485 -17.20 -12.77 23.19
N ARG A 486 -16.27 -12.08 22.51
CA ARG A 486 -16.56 -11.25 21.34
C ARG A 486 -15.42 -11.36 20.34
N ARG A 487 -15.77 -11.54 19.07
CA ARG A 487 -14.82 -11.46 17.96
C ARG A 487 -14.55 -9.99 17.61
N VAL A 488 -13.28 -9.66 17.45
CA VAL A 488 -12.77 -8.32 17.18
C VAL A 488 -11.65 -8.39 16.14
N VAL A 489 -11.44 -7.30 15.41
CA VAL A 489 -10.33 -7.19 14.44
C VAL A 489 -9.17 -6.44 15.05
N VAL A 490 -7.95 -6.89 14.81
CA VAL A 490 -6.72 -6.22 15.23
C VAL A 490 -6.43 -5.03 14.31
N LEU A 491 -6.50 -3.82 14.87
CA LEU A 491 -6.25 -2.56 14.15
C LEU A 491 -4.83 -2.04 14.34
N ARG A 492 -4.23 -2.34 15.49
CA ARG A 492 -2.87 -1.92 15.84
C ARG A 492 -2.20 -3.01 16.65
N ARG A 493 -0.89 -3.12 16.50
CA ARG A 493 -0.01 -4.10 17.14
C ARG A 493 1.28 -3.42 17.56
N ASP A 494 1.48 -3.28 18.86
CA ASP A 494 2.71 -2.74 19.45
C ASP A 494 3.39 -3.84 20.28
N ALA A 495 4.61 -4.23 19.90
CA ALA A 495 5.38 -5.21 20.67
C ALA A 495 6.56 -4.53 21.35
N ASP A 496 6.68 -4.74 22.65
CA ASP A 496 7.76 -4.19 23.49
C ASP A 496 8.46 -5.34 24.22
N THR A 497 9.77 -5.48 23.99
CA THR A 497 10.61 -6.51 24.60
C THR A 497 11.54 -5.98 25.69
N ALA A 498 11.53 -4.67 25.97
CA ALA A 498 12.34 -4.08 27.03
C ALA A 498 11.95 -4.54 28.46
N PRO A 499 10.65 -4.74 28.79
CA PRO A 499 10.27 -5.27 30.09
C PRO A 499 10.73 -6.72 30.29
N ALA A 500 10.95 -7.12 31.54
CA ALA A 500 11.37 -8.49 31.90
C ALA A 500 10.43 -9.59 31.36
N ILE A 501 9.15 -9.26 31.16
CA ILE A 501 8.19 -10.07 30.40
C ILE A 501 7.84 -9.26 29.15
N PRO A 502 8.28 -9.68 27.95
CA PRO A 502 7.90 -9.04 26.71
C PRO A 502 6.38 -8.93 26.56
N THR A 503 5.90 -7.80 26.07
CA THR A 503 4.46 -7.50 25.96
C THR A 503 4.06 -7.20 24.51
N LEU A 504 2.79 -7.45 24.23
CA LEU A 504 2.11 -7.15 22.98
C LEU A 504 0.85 -6.38 23.32
N THR A 505 0.75 -5.13 22.89
CA THR A 505 -0.47 -4.33 22.98
C THR A 505 -1.19 -4.36 21.64
N LEU A 506 -2.45 -4.78 21.66
CA LEU A 506 -3.33 -4.82 20.49
C LEU A 506 -4.45 -3.82 20.67
N THR A 507 -4.62 -2.89 19.72
CA THR A 507 -5.88 -2.12 19.61
C THR A 507 -6.83 -2.92 18.74
N VAL A 508 -8.02 -3.21 19.27
CA VAL A 508 -9.01 -4.06 18.62
C VAL A 508 -10.38 -3.40 18.57
N LEU A 509 -11.19 -3.75 17.56
CA LEU A 509 -12.54 -3.20 17.36
C LEU A 509 -13.60 -4.25 17.02
#